data_AF-A0AAU7HCE3-F1
#
_entry.id   AF-A0AAU7HCE3-F1
#
_cell.length_a   1.000
_cell.length_b   1.000
_cell.length_c   1.000
_cell.angle_alpha   90.00
_cell.angle_beta   90.00
_cell.angle_gamma   90.00
#
_symmetry.space_group_name_H-M   'P 1'
#
loop_
_entity.id
_entity.type
_entity.pdbx_description
1 polymer ?
#
loop_
_entity_poly.entity_id
_entity_poly.type
_entity_poly.pdbx_seq_one_letter_code
_entity_poly.pdbx_strand_id
1 'polypeptide(L)'
;MKLAEARTSTFGDDSLVVVSSTPLYKDDLINAEYNLSDKRRYFVTHFCGHEYTFEWEQVAFTFKTLENGRAIPDSTTTRLICPHCQGEVDEHTRHQMIDKGRWIATSSDGEPGVVGYQISRMYSPLNTITEMVSKYADALYNFNLQTFYNNELGLPYEDEYKKELDILQLESLREDEFNLHTIPESTLGVTIAVDQQLDRLEATVLGFDEKNIYVLGHEFFYGHDCTKIESPAWKELDQFCRQDFSTVSCRIVPTLAVFVDSSNGNATDTVKKFTARWAKYHPIKGSSSTTGDLFKQSTQAGYKLQILNVHEQKNAIRKLLNLMLTEQGDQAPVQLRFSSTLPSDYFEQLSAEELKPTGGKLVWRLKKGQKRNEALDCLVYGMIAVVYAQSKLGTQPFRKLREHKAKANENTKYSKEAINKNEEPTPTTTKPAKRRRSGMGSNWFGK
;
A
#
# COMPACT_ATOMS: atom_id res chain seq x y z
N MET A 1 -13.14 -0.52 -37.66
CA MET A 1 -14.42 0.21 -37.64
C MET A 1 -14.48 1.27 -38.73
N LYS A 2 -13.62 2.29 -38.72
CA LYS A 2 -13.59 3.40 -39.71
C LYS A 2 -13.67 3.02 -41.20
N LEU A 3 -13.02 1.92 -41.61
CA LEU A 3 -13.12 1.41 -42.99
C LEU A 3 -14.48 0.82 -43.35
N ALA A 4 -15.21 0.25 -42.39
CA ALA A 4 -16.56 -0.27 -42.60
C ALA A 4 -17.59 0.87 -42.65
N GLU A 5 -17.46 1.87 -41.77
CA GLU A 5 -18.28 3.10 -41.79
C GLU A 5 -18.12 3.88 -43.10
N ALA A 6 -16.88 4.04 -43.58
CA ALA A 6 -16.63 4.69 -44.86
C ALA A 6 -17.32 3.98 -46.04
N ARG A 7 -17.50 2.65 -45.94
CA ARG A 7 -18.19 1.84 -46.97
C ARG A 7 -19.71 1.91 -46.87
N THR A 8 -20.28 2.29 -45.73
CA THR A 8 -21.73 2.49 -45.58
C THR A 8 -22.17 3.90 -45.96
N SER A 9 -21.23 4.84 -46.12
CA SER A 9 -21.52 6.24 -46.51
C SER A 9 -22.31 6.36 -47.82
N THR A 10 -22.20 5.38 -48.73
CA THR A 10 -22.95 5.35 -49.99
C THR A 10 -24.46 5.18 -49.82
N PHE A 11 -24.91 4.75 -48.64
CA PHE A 11 -26.34 4.60 -48.31
C PHE A 11 -26.95 5.86 -47.67
N GLY A 12 -26.18 6.94 -47.50
CA GLY A 12 -26.68 8.23 -47.00
C GLY A 12 -27.41 8.10 -45.65
N ASP A 13 -28.60 8.68 -45.57
CA ASP A 13 -29.43 8.71 -44.35
C ASP A 13 -29.94 7.32 -43.91
N ASP A 14 -29.92 6.32 -44.80
CA ASP A 14 -30.33 4.95 -44.50
C ASP A 14 -29.17 4.09 -43.95
N SER A 15 -27.97 4.67 -43.81
CA SER A 15 -26.81 3.95 -43.28
C SER A 15 -26.97 3.69 -41.78
N LEU A 16 -27.05 2.41 -41.39
CA LEU A 16 -27.09 1.97 -40.00
C LEU A 16 -25.81 1.20 -39.66
N VAL A 17 -25.03 1.72 -38.73
CA VAL A 17 -23.86 1.03 -38.16
C VAL A 17 -24.19 0.59 -36.75
N VAL A 18 -24.12 -0.72 -36.51
CA VAL A 18 -24.33 -1.29 -35.18
C VAL A 18 -23.03 -1.86 -34.67
N VAL A 19 -22.56 -1.32 -33.56
CA VAL A 19 -21.41 -1.84 -32.81
C VAL A 19 -21.96 -2.52 -31.55
N SER A 20 -21.68 -3.81 -31.39
CA SER A 20 -22.16 -4.57 -30.23
C SER A 20 -21.14 -5.61 -29.79
N SER A 21 -20.82 -5.62 -28.50
CA SER A 21 -20.05 -6.62 -27.77
C SER A 21 -20.13 -6.26 -26.27
N THR A 22 -19.52 -7.06 -25.40
CA THR A 22 -19.30 -6.66 -24.01
C THR A 22 -18.09 -5.72 -23.91
N PRO A 23 -18.16 -4.64 -23.12
CA PRO A 23 -16.98 -3.85 -22.80
C PRO A 23 -16.05 -4.72 -21.96
N LEU A 24 -14.74 -4.64 -22.20
CA LEU A 24 -13.69 -5.34 -21.48
C LEU A 24 -13.02 -4.44 -20.42
N TYR A 25 -12.68 -3.19 -20.78
CA TYR A 25 -11.92 -2.23 -19.96
C TYR A 25 -12.47 -0.81 -20.18
N LYS A 26 -12.09 0.17 -19.36
CA LYS A 26 -12.64 1.52 -19.51
C LYS A 26 -12.34 2.16 -20.87
N ASP A 27 -11.18 1.88 -21.44
CA ASP A 27 -10.73 2.46 -22.70
C ASP A 27 -10.91 1.51 -23.91
N ASP A 28 -11.70 0.45 -23.76
CA ASP A 28 -12.01 -0.41 -24.90
C ASP A 28 -12.99 0.25 -25.88
N LEU A 29 -12.98 -0.25 -27.11
CA LEU A 29 -13.76 0.28 -28.22
C LEU A 29 -15.27 0.37 -27.93
N ILE A 30 -15.86 -0.67 -27.32
CA ILE A 30 -17.30 -0.67 -27.00
C ILE A 30 -17.62 0.39 -25.96
N ASN A 31 -16.80 0.49 -24.91
CA ASN A 31 -17.01 1.48 -23.87
C ASN A 31 -16.80 2.91 -24.39
N ALA A 32 -15.85 3.11 -25.31
CA ALA A 32 -15.65 4.39 -26.00
C ALA A 32 -16.88 4.79 -26.84
N GLU A 33 -17.40 3.90 -27.69
CA GLU A 33 -18.62 4.16 -28.48
C GLU A 33 -19.84 4.41 -27.59
N TYR A 34 -20.01 3.65 -26.51
CA TYR A 34 -21.08 3.89 -25.53
C TYR A 34 -20.93 5.27 -24.87
N ASN A 35 -19.70 5.71 -24.59
CA ASN A 35 -19.44 7.02 -24.01
C ASN A 35 -19.75 8.19 -24.93
N LEU A 36 -19.66 7.99 -26.25
CA LEU A 36 -20.06 8.97 -27.26
C LEU A 36 -21.59 9.02 -27.48
N SER A 37 -22.36 8.11 -26.88
CA SER A 37 -23.82 8.00 -27.09
C SER A 37 -24.68 8.72 -26.04
N ASP A 38 -26.00 8.66 -26.21
CA ASP A 38 -27.01 9.09 -25.23
C ASP A 38 -27.16 8.17 -23.99
N LYS A 39 -26.38 7.10 -23.91
CA LYS A 39 -26.25 6.18 -22.75
C LYS A 39 -27.59 5.66 -22.21
N ARG A 40 -28.41 5.05 -23.06
CA ARG A 40 -29.70 4.49 -22.60
C ARG A 40 -29.50 3.35 -21.62
N ARG A 41 -30.32 3.38 -20.56
CA ARG A 41 -30.43 2.34 -19.53
C ARG A 41 -31.88 1.89 -19.44
N TYR A 42 -32.11 0.63 -19.06
CA TYR A 42 -33.46 0.08 -18.94
C TYR A 42 -33.97 0.28 -17.52
N PHE A 43 -34.97 1.13 -17.35
CA PHE A 43 -35.56 1.44 -16.04
C PHE A 43 -36.75 0.54 -15.77
N VAL A 44 -36.86 0.11 -14.51
CA VAL A 44 -37.96 -0.68 -13.99
C VAL A 44 -38.64 0.07 -12.85
N THR A 45 -39.95 -0.12 -12.71
CA THR A 45 -40.72 0.48 -11.60
C THR A 45 -41.09 -0.61 -10.60
N HIS A 46 -40.62 -0.45 -9.36
CA HIS A 46 -40.99 -1.34 -8.27
C HIS A 46 -42.40 -1.04 -7.75
N PHE A 47 -43.02 -1.98 -7.03
CA PHE A 47 -44.39 -1.81 -6.49
C PHE A 47 -44.53 -0.63 -5.52
N CYS A 48 -43.43 -0.14 -4.95
CA CYS A 48 -43.41 1.07 -4.12
C CYS A 48 -43.49 2.37 -4.94
N GLY A 49 -43.52 2.29 -6.27
CA GLY A 49 -43.57 3.42 -7.19
C GLY A 49 -42.20 4.01 -7.56
N HIS A 50 -41.10 3.49 -6.99
CA HIS A 50 -39.76 3.95 -7.33
C HIS A 50 -39.29 3.36 -8.66
N GLU A 51 -38.87 4.23 -9.59
CA GLU A 51 -38.30 3.88 -10.89
C GLU A 51 -36.76 3.93 -10.80
N TYR A 52 -36.08 2.84 -11.17
CA TYR A 52 -34.63 2.72 -11.07
C TYR A 52 -34.06 1.66 -12.03
N THR A 53 -32.74 1.55 -12.10
CA THR A 53 -32.02 0.51 -12.84
C THR A 53 -31.51 -0.57 -11.90
N PHE A 54 -31.54 -1.83 -12.32
CA PHE A 54 -30.86 -2.89 -11.60
C PHE A 54 -29.35 -2.67 -11.61
N GLU A 55 -28.77 -2.60 -10.41
CA GLU A 55 -27.34 -2.54 -10.14
C GLU A 55 -26.93 -3.71 -9.24
N TRP A 56 -25.68 -4.17 -9.35
CA TRP A 56 -25.23 -5.36 -8.62
C TRP A 56 -25.24 -5.16 -7.10
N GLU A 57 -25.07 -3.94 -6.63
CA GLU A 57 -25.10 -3.52 -5.23
C GLU A 57 -26.46 -3.77 -4.56
N GLN A 58 -27.52 -3.97 -5.35
CA GLN A 58 -28.86 -4.30 -4.87
C GLN A 58 -28.99 -5.79 -4.50
N VAL A 59 -28.02 -6.63 -4.86
CA VAL A 59 -28.03 -8.06 -4.60
C VAL A 59 -27.36 -8.34 -3.25
N ALA A 60 -28.16 -8.77 -2.27
CA ALA A 60 -27.70 -9.16 -0.95
C ALA A 60 -27.50 -10.67 -0.86
N PHE A 61 -26.43 -11.11 -0.21
CA PHE A 61 -26.11 -12.50 0.08
C PHE A 61 -25.18 -12.59 1.30
N THR A 62 -25.13 -13.76 1.94
CA THR A 62 -24.15 -14.05 3.00
C THR A 62 -22.93 -14.76 2.43
N PHE A 63 -21.84 -14.82 3.21
CA PHE A 63 -20.66 -15.58 2.85
C PHE A 63 -20.64 -16.92 3.59
N LYS A 64 -20.28 -17.99 2.87
CA LYS A 64 -19.95 -19.30 3.46
C LYS A 64 -18.46 -19.58 3.36
N THR A 65 -17.92 -20.21 4.40
CA THR A 65 -16.50 -20.60 4.45
C THR A 65 -16.33 -22.02 3.94
N LEU A 66 -15.49 -22.19 2.93
CA LEU A 66 -15.08 -23.48 2.38
C LEU A 66 -14.05 -24.15 3.29
N GLU A 67 -13.88 -25.47 3.14
CA GLU A 67 -12.90 -26.27 3.90
C GLU A 67 -11.46 -25.77 3.78
N ASN A 68 -11.12 -25.16 2.64
CA ASN A 68 -9.81 -24.54 2.40
C ASN A 68 -9.63 -23.17 3.10
N GLY A 69 -10.58 -22.78 3.96
CA GLY A 69 -10.58 -21.53 4.73
C GLY A 69 -11.04 -20.30 3.95
N ARG A 70 -11.54 -20.46 2.71
CA ARG A 70 -11.95 -19.34 1.85
C ARG A 70 -13.43 -19.01 2.03
N ALA A 71 -13.75 -17.73 2.20
CA ALA A 71 -15.12 -17.25 2.17
C ALA A 71 -15.56 -16.97 0.72
N ILE A 72 -16.73 -17.49 0.32
CA ILE A 72 -17.39 -17.18 -0.95
C ILE A 72 -18.86 -16.84 -0.72
N PRO A 73 -19.51 -16.05 -1.60
CA PRO A 73 -20.94 -15.81 -1.56
C PRO A 73 -21.74 -17.12 -1.56
N ASP A 74 -22.75 -17.20 -0.70
CA ASP A 74 -23.72 -18.29 -0.69
C ASP A 74 -24.96 -17.93 -1.52
N SER A 75 -25.02 -18.47 -2.73
CA SER A 75 -26.12 -18.23 -3.67
C SER A 75 -27.50 -18.60 -3.12
N THR A 76 -27.59 -19.52 -2.15
CA THR A 76 -28.88 -19.90 -1.54
C THR A 76 -29.50 -18.78 -0.69
N THR A 77 -28.71 -17.78 -0.29
CA THR A 77 -29.15 -16.65 0.54
C THR A 77 -29.41 -15.37 -0.26
N THR A 78 -29.44 -15.50 -1.59
CA THR A 78 -29.60 -14.38 -2.52
C THR A 78 -30.93 -13.67 -2.32
N ARG A 79 -30.87 -12.34 -2.23
CA ARG A 79 -32.04 -11.45 -2.21
C ARG A 79 -31.76 -10.25 -3.09
N LEU A 80 -32.71 -9.90 -3.96
CA LEU A 80 -32.66 -8.63 -4.69
C LEU A 80 -33.43 -7.58 -3.90
N ILE A 81 -32.82 -6.44 -3.60
CA ILE A 81 -33.37 -5.43 -2.70
C ILE A 81 -33.67 -4.13 -3.46
N CYS A 82 -34.88 -3.59 -3.28
CA CYS A 82 -35.22 -2.27 -3.81
C CYS A 82 -34.39 -1.18 -3.10
N PRO A 83 -33.68 -0.30 -3.84
CA PRO A 83 -32.84 0.73 -3.23
C PRO A 83 -33.63 1.75 -2.38
N HIS A 84 -34.90 1.99 -2.70
CA HIS A 84 -35.73 2.98 -2.01
C HIS A 84 -36.41 2.43 -0.75
N CYS A 85 -37.21 1.36 -0.87
CA CYS A 85 -38.00 0.84 0.26
C CYS A 85 -37.35 -0.34 0.98
N GLN A 86 -36.18 -0.81 0.54
CA GLN A 86 -35.46 -1.97 1.08
C GLN A 86 -36.29 -3.28 1.07
N GLY A 87 -37.35 -3.32 0.26
CA GLY A 87 -38.20 -4.50 0.06
C GLY A 87 -37.48 -5.52 -0.81
N GLU A 88 -37.69 -6.80 -0.50
CA GLU A 88 -37.18 -7.91 -1.29
C GLU A 88 -38.02 -8.10 -2.57
N VAL A 89 -37.33 -8.31 -3.68
CA VAL A 89 -37.90 -8.53 -5.00
C VAL A 89 -37.65 -9.99 -5.37
N ASP A 90 -38.72 -10.80 -5.39
CA ASP A 90 -38.65 -12.17 -5.87
C ASP A 90 -38.54 -12.23 -7.41
N GLU A 91 -38.20 -13.40 -7.95
CA GLU A 91 -38.00 -13.60 -9.39
C GLU A 91 -39.25 -13.32 -10.22
N HIS A 92 -40.44 -13.62 -9.67
CA HIS A 92 -41.70 -13.35 -10.35
C HIS A 92 -41.97 -11.85 -10.49
N THR A 93 -41.79 -11.12 -9.39
CA THR A 93 -41.92 -9.66 -9.33
C THR A 93 -40.86 -9.00 -10.21
N ARG A 94 -39.61 -9.50 -10.19
CA ARG A 94 -38.55 -9.03 -11.09
C ARG A 94 -38.97 -9.14 -12.55
N HIS A 95 -39.52 -10.27 -12.99
CA HIS A 95 -40.01 -10.44 -14.37
C HIS A 95 -41.14 -9.45 -14.71
N GLN A 96 -42.10 -9.26 -13.81
CA GLN A 96 -43.18 -8.28 -14.03
C GLN A 96 -42.66 -6.84 -14.11
N MET A 97 -41.65 -6.50 -13.31
CA MET A 97 -40.98 -5.20 -13.33
C MET A 97 -40.23 -4.98 -14.65
N ILE A 98 -39.56 -6.01 -15.16
CA ILE A 98 -38.85 -5.97 -16.44
C ILE A 98 -39.82 -5.79 -17.60
N ASP A 99 -40.93 -6.54 -17.64
CA ASP A 99 -41.93 -6.44 -18.72
C ASP A 99 -42.53 -5.04 -18.86
N LYS A 100 -42.65 -4.31 -17.74
CA LYS A 100 -43.15 -2.92 -17.68
C LYS A 100 -42.05 -1.87 -17.80
N GLY A 101 -40.80 -2.28 -18.01
CA GLY A 101 -39.66 -1.37 -18.05
C GLY A 101 -39.58 -0.57 -19.36
N ARG A 102 -38.72 0.44 -19.36
CA ARG A 102 -38.51 1.31 -20.53
C ARG A 102 -37.07 1.79 -20.63
N TRP A 103 -36.62 1.99 -21.86
CA TRP A 103 -35.33 2.63 -22.13
C TRP A 103 -35.40 4.13 -21.89
N ILE A 104 -34.46 4.66 -21.12
CA ILE A 104 -34.34 6.10 -20.86
C ILE A 104 -32.90 6.52 -21.16
N ALA A 105 -32.72 7.58 -21.96
CA ALA A 105 -31.41 8.21 -22.18
C ALA A 105 -30.94 8.87 -20.88
N THR A 106 -29.69 8.60 -20.49
CA THR A 106 -29.12 9.10 -19.23
C THR A 106 -28.05 10.17 -19.44
N SER A 107 -27.66 10.43 -20.69
CA SER A 107 -26.70 11.46 -21.05
C SER A 107 -27.29 12.42 -22.09
N SER A 108 -27.14 13.72 -21.85
CA SER A 108 -27.42 14.78 -22.83
C SER A 108 -26.19 15.13 -23.69
N ASP A 109 -25.02 14.65 -23.30
CA ASP A 109 -23.72 15.11 -23.83
C ASP A 109 -23.19 14.22 -24.96
N GLY A 110 -23.99 13.24 -25.39
CA GLY A 110 -23.65 12.35 -26.49
C GLY A 110 -23.63 13.06 -27.85
N GLU A 111 -22.92 12.48 -28.81
CA GLU A 111 -22.90 12.96 -30.18
C GLU A 111 -24.30 12.86 -30.82
N PRO A 112 -24.76 13.91 -31.51
CA PRO A 112 -26.07 13.88 -32.18
C PRO A 112 -26.20 12.71 -33.16
N GLY A 113 -27.23 11.88 -32.98
CA GLY A 113 -27.49 10.72 -33.83
C GLY A 113 -26.87 9.41 -33.32
N VAL A 114 -26.00 9.45 -32.29
CA VAL A 114 -25.43 8.24 -31.69
C VAL A 114 -26.28 7.77 -30.52
N VAL A 115 -26.92 6.60 -30.69
CA VAL A 115 -27.78 5.99 -29.68
C VAL A 115 -27.10 4.77 -29.10
N GLY A 116 -26.95 4.71 -27.77
CA GLY A 116 -26.24 3.62 -27.11
C GLY A 116 -27.10 2.95 -26.05
N TYR A 117 -26.92 1.65 -25.89
CA TYR A 117 -27.69 0.84 -24.95
C TYR A 117 -26.72 0.03 -24.10
N GLN A 118 -26.94 0.03 -22.79
CA GLN A 118 -26.27 -0.87 -21.86
C GLN A 118 -27.33 -1.72 -21.15
N ILE A 119 -27.09 -3.02 -21.07
CA ILE A 119 -27.93 -3.94 -20.32
C ILE A 119 -27.08 -4.97 -19.57
N SER A 120 -27.57 -5.36 -18.39
CA SER A 120 -27.00 -6.46 -17.61
C SER A 120 -27.85 -7.73 -17.74
N ARG A 121 -27.28 -8.87 -17.36
CA ARG A 121 -28.02 -10.14 -17.31
C ARG A 121 -29.08 -10.16 -16.21
N MET A 122 -29.09 -9.20 -15.29
CA MET A 122 -30.17 -9.05 -14.29
C MET A 122 -31.53 -8.81 -14.93
N TYR A 123 -31.57 -8.33 -16.18
CA TYR A 123 -32.80 -8.15 -16.96
C TYR A 123 -33.19 -9.38 -17.79
N SER A 124 -32.37 -10.45 -17.79
CA SER A 124 -32.68 -11.67 -18.53
C SER A 124 -33.82 -12.45 -17.87
N PRO A 125 -34.85 -12.88 -18.61
CA PRO A 125 -35.86 -13.81 -18.11
C PRO A 125 -35.37 -15.27 -18.08
N LEU A 126 -34.21 -15.54 -18.69
CA LEU A 126 -33.62 -16.88 -18.80
C LEU A 126 -32.64 -17.20 -17.67
N ASN A 127 -32.33 -16.23 -16.82
CA ASN A 127 -31.40 -16.37 -15.71
C ASN A 127 -32.01 -15.81 -14.44
N THR A 128 -31.67 -16.43 -13.31
CA THR A 128 -32.05 -15.95 -11.98
C THR A 128 -30.92 -15.13 -11.36
N ILE A 129 -31.25 -14.26 -10.42
CA ILE A 129 -30.25 -13.53 -9.63
C ILE A 129 -29.42 -14.52 -8.80
N THR A 130 -30.04 -15.60 -8.33
CA THR A 130 -29.36 -16.71 -7.64
C THR A 130 -28.26 -17.36 -8.50
N GLU A 131 -28.54 -17.63 -9.79
CA GLU A 131 -27.53 -18.11 -10.74
C GLU A 131 -26.39 -17.10 -10.92
N MET A 132 -26.71 -15.81 -11.00
CA MET A 132 -25.70 -14.75 -11.08
C MET A 132 -24.83 -14.72 -9.83
N VAL A 133 -25.38 -14.85 -8.62
CA VAL A 133 -24.59 -14.96 -7.38
C VAL A 133 -23.71 -16.21 -7.39
N SER A 134 -24.19 -17.33 -7.94
CA SER A 134 -23.37 -18.53 -8.11
C SER A 134 -22.19 -18.29 -9.05
N LYS A 135 -22.41 -17.61 -10.18
CA LYS A 135 -21.33 -17.22 -11.11
C LYS A 135 -20.38 -16.20 -10.49
N TYR A 136 -20.90 -15.27 -9.68
CA TYR A 136 -20.08 -14.32 -8.94
C TYR A 136 -19.20 -15.03 -7.92
N ALA A 137 -19.74 -16.02 -7.20
CA ALA A 137 -18.99 -16.85 -6.27
C ALA A 137 -17.89 -17.65 -6.99
N ASP A 138 -18.18 -18.22 -8.16
CA ASP A 138 -17.20 -18.92 -9.00
C ASP A 138 -16.14 -17.96 -9.56
N ALA A 139 -16.53 -16.78 -10.03
CA ALA A 139 -15.62 -15.75 -10.52
C ALA A 139 -14.69 -15.24 -9.41
N LEU A 140 -15.21 -15.04 -8.20
CA LEU A 140 -14.39 -14.78 -7.02
C LEU A 140 -13.43 -15.94 -6.80
N TYR A 141 -13.93 -17.17 -6.72
CA TYR A 141 -13.14 -18.38 -6.49
C TYR A 141 -11.99 -18.54 -7.50
N ASN A 142 -12.25 -18.31 -8.79
CA ASN A 142 -11.28 -18.47 -9.85
C ASN A 142 -10.47 -17.19 -10.16
N PHE A 143 -10.67 -16.10 -9.40
CA PHE A 143 -10.07 -14.77 -9.64
C PHE A 143 -10.33 -14.23 -11.05
N ASN A 144 -11.52 -14.50 -11.55
CA ASN A 144 -12.00 -14.10 -12.86
C ASN A 144 -13.22 -13.17 -12.73
N LEU A 145 -13.14 -12.22 -11.79
CA LEU A 145 -14.17 -11.19 -11.59
C LEU A 145 -14.42 -10.39 -12.86
N GLN A 146 -13.38 -10.14 -13.66
CA GLN A 146 -13.49 -9.47 -14.95
C GLN A 146 -14.58 -10.13 -15.81
N THR A 147 -14.50 -11.44 -16.03
CA THR A 147 -15.51 -12.17 -16.83
C THR A 147 -16.93 -11.98 -16.29
N PHE A 148 -17.11 -11.94 -14.96
CA PHE A 148 -18.43 -11.68 -14.37
C PHE A 148 -18.93 -10.27 -14.72
N TYR A 149 -18.13 -9.23 -14.45
CA TYR A 149 -18.54 -7.85 -14.74
C TYR A 149 -18.79 -7.62 -16.24
N ASN A 150 -17.91 -8.12 -17.12
CA ASN A 150 -18.06 -7.92 -18.55
C ASN A 150 -19.25 -8.72 -19.12
N ASN A 151 -19.41 -10.01 -18.78
CA ASN A 151 -20.39 -10.89 -19.44
C ASN A 151 -21.73 -11.02 -18.73
N GLU A 152 -21.76 -10.79 -17.40
CA GLU A 152 -22.98 -10.85 -16.60
C GLU A 152 -23.53 -9.44 -16.34
N LEU A 153 -22.68 -8.44 -16.08
CA LEU A 153 -23.15 -7.07 -15.84
C LEU A 153 -23.12 -6.17 -17.08
N GLY A 154 -22.33 -6.53 -18.10
CA GLY A 154 -22.13 -5.67 -19.28
C GLY A 154 -21.38 -4.39 -18.94
N LEU A 155 -20.49 -4.45 -17.94
CA LEU A 155 -19.73 -3.30 -17.44
C LEU A 155 -18.23 -3.52 -17.64
N PRO A 156 -17.46 -2.46 -17.95
CA PRO A 156 -16.00 -2.56 -17.94
C PRO A 156 -15.52 -2.89 -16.53
N TYR A 157 -14.45 -3.68 -16.43
CA TYR A 157 -13.84 -4.04 -15.15
C TYR A 157 -12.37 -3.67 -15.16
N GLU A 158 -11.96 -2.88 -14.18
CA GLU A 158 -10.55 -2.60 -13.90
C GLU A 158 -10.18 -3.24 -12.57
N ASP A 159 -9.27 -4.22 -12.63
CA ASP A 159 -8.64 -4.72 -11.41
C ASP A 159 -7.63 -3.68 -10.96
N GLU A 160 -7.97 -2.89 -9.94
CA GLU A 160 -7.11 -1.82 -9.40
C GLU A 160 -5.70 -2.31 -9.07
N TYR A 161 -5.54 -3.60 -8.74
CA TYR A 161 -4.23 -4.17 -8.42
C TYR A 161 -3.48 -4.70 -9.65
N LYS A 162 -4.14 -4.89 -10.80
CA LYS A 162 -3.48 -5.21 -12.09
C LYS A 162 -3.24 -3.98 -12.96
N LYS A 163 -3.90 -2.85 -12.70
CA LYS A 163 -3.61 -1.58 -13.38
C LYS A 163 -2.12 -1.31 -13.32
N GLU A 164 -1.44 -1.27 -14.46
CA GLU A 164 0.00 -0.98 -14.47
C GLU A 164 0.24 0.43 -13.94
N LEU A 165 1.31 0.58 -13.14
CA LEU A 165 1.71 1.91 -12.69
C LEU A 165 2.35 2.62 -13.87
N ASP A 166 1.94 3.86 -14.09
CA ASP A 166 2.67 4.75 -14.98
C ASP A 166 3.95 5.19 -14.26
N ILE A 167 5.05 4.49 -14.58
CA ILE A 167 6.36 4.72 -13.96
C ILE A 167 6.84 6.15 -14.27
N LEU A 168 6.62 6.66 -15.48
CA LEU A 168 7.06 7.99 -15.86
C LEU A 168 6.32 9.08 -15.08
N GLN A 169 5.02 8.88 -14.86
CA GLN A 169 4.24 9.76 -14.02
C GLN A 169 4.67 9.67 -12.54
N LEU A 170 4.99 8.48 -12.02
CA LEU A 170 5.52 8.36 -10.65
C LEU A 170 6.90 9.01 -10.49
N GLU A 171 7.77 8.87 -11.48
CA GLU A 171 9.08 9.51 -11.52
C GLU A 171 8.99 11.04 -11.48
N SER A 172 8.00 11.63 -12.14
CA SER A 172 7.79 13.09 -12.11
C SER A 172 7.23 13.61 -10.79
N LEU A 173 6.74 12.73 -9.91
CA LEU A 173 6.26 13.05 -8.56
C LEU A 173 7.36 12.99 -7.49
N ARG A 174 8.62 12.76 -7.89
CA ARG A 174 9.75 12.87 -6.96
C ARG A 174 9.94 14.32 -6.50
N GLU A 175 10.42 14.47 -5.27
CA GLU A 175 10.57 15.76 -4.61
C GLU A 175 12.02 16.07 -4.28
N ASP A 176 12.46 17.28 -4.59
CA ASP A 176 13.81 17.76 -4.32
C ASP A 176 13.97 18.35 -2.91
N GLU A 177 12.84 18.67 -2.24
CA GLU A 177 12.79 19.36 -0.96
C GLU A 177 13.29 18.51 0.22
N PHE A 178 13.35 17.18 0.05
CA PHE A 178 13.80 16.30 1.11
C PHE A 178 14.62 15.12 0.60
N ASN A 179 15.53 14.65 1.47
CA ASN A 179 16.32 13.44 1.28
C ASN A 179 16.88 12.98 2.63
N LEU A 180 17.77 11.99 2.61
CA LEU A 180 18.42 11.42 3.81
C LEU A 180 19.12 12.47 4.70
N HIS A 181 19.65 13.53 4.11
CA HIS A 181 20.38 14.60 4.80
C HIS A 181 19.54 15.85 5.05
N THR A 182 18.34 15.92 4.47
CA THR A 182 17.44 17.07 4.50
C THR A 182 16.06 16.59 4.90
N ILE A 183 15.93 16.10 6.13
CA ILE A 183 14.67 15.47 6.58
C ILE A 183 13.63 16.57 6.90
N PRO A 184 12.36 16.44 6.46
CA PRO A 184 11.32 17.41 6.74
C PRO A 184 11.12 17.62 8.23
N GLU A 185 10.88 18.87 8.65
CA GLU A 185 10.73 19.20 10.07
C GLU A 185 9.51 18.53 10.71
N SER A 186 8.48 18.19 9.93
CA SER A 186 7.30 17.46 10.42
C SER A 186 7.63 16.04 10.88
N THR A 187 8.70 15.42 10.36
CA THR A 187 9.06 14.02 10.60
C THR A 187 9.21 13.70 12.08
N LEU A 188 8.45 12.70 12.53
CA LEU A 188 8.34 12.30 13.93
C LEU A 188 9.25 11.12 14.30
N GLY A 189 9.53 10.23 13.34
CA GLY A 189 10.41 9.09 13.53
C GLY A 189 10.93 8.55 12.20
N VAL A 190 11.97 7.73 12.30
CA VAL A 190 12.58 7.02 11.16
C VAL A 190 12.52 5.52 11.38
N THR A 191 12.28 4.76 10.32
CA THR A 191 12.46 3.31 10.28
C THR A 191 13.34 2.93 9.11
N ILE A 192 14.16 1.90 9.29
CA ILE A 192 15.05 1.40 8.24
C ILE A 192 14.65 -0.03 7.92
N ALA A 193 14.56 -0.34 6.63
CA ALA A 193 14.31 -1.68 6.15
C ALA A 193 15.47 -2.12 5.28
N VAL A 194 15.97 -3.33 5.53
CA VAL A 194 17.15 -3.88 4.88
C VAL A 194 16.79 -5.21 4.22
N ASP A 195 17.06 -5.30 2.93
CA ASP A 195 17.03 -6.54 2.16
C ASP A 195 18.44 -7.10 2.02
N GLN A 196 18.59 -8.39 2.35
CA GLN A 196 19.88 -9.07 2.38
C GLN A 196 20.05 -9.87 1.09
N GLN A 197 21.06 -9.50 0.29
CA GLN A 197 21.44 -10.20 -0.94
C GLN A 197 22.84 -10.82 -0.80
N LEU A 198 23.26 -11.63 -1.77
CA LEU A 198 24.57 -12.30 -1.70
C LEU A 198 25.73 -11.31 -1.72
N ASP A 199 25.67 -10.31 -2.57
CA ASP A 199 26.76 -9.36 -2.87
C ASP A 199 26.57 -7.96 -2.25
N ARG A 200 25.41 -7.73 -1.62
CA ARG A 200 25.06 -6.42 -1.03
C ARG A 200 23.97 -6.50 0.03
N LEU A 201 23.84 -5.42 0.80
CA LEU A 201 22.69 -5.11 1.66
C LEU A 201 22.04 -3.84 1.12
N GLU A 202 20.76 -3.89 0.81
CA GLU A 202 19.99 -2.72 0.34
C GLU A 202 19.17 -2.17 1.50
N ALA A 203 19.27 -0.87 1.79
CA ALA A 203 18.60 -0.26 2.92
C ALA A 203 17.73 0.92 2.49
N THR A 204 16.41 0.81 2.69
CA THR A 204 15.49 1.95 2.52
C THR A 204 15.23 2.63 3.86
N VAL A 205 15.37 3.95 3.88
CA VAL A 205 15.10 4.77 5.07
C VAL A 205 13.77 5.50 4.88
N LEU A 206 12.83 5.24 5.78
CA LEU A 206 11.52 5.89 5.81
C LEU A 206 11.45 6.87 6.98
N GLY A 207 11.15 8.12 6.69
CA GLY A 207 10.66 9.09 7.68
C GLY A 207 9.14 9.08 7.69
N PHE A 208 8.51 9.35 8.82
CA PHE A 208 7.05 9.48 8.84
C PHE A 208 6.56 10.55 9.81
N ASP A 209 5.41 11.13 9.48
CA ASP A 209 4.57 11.92 10.37
C ASP A 209 3.14 11.32 10.41
N GLU A 210 2.14 12.10 10.81
CA GLU A 210 0.76 11.61 10.93
C GLU A 210 0.08 11.33 9.58
N LYS A 211 0.46 12.05 8.53
CA LYS A 211 -0.13 11.94 7.20
C LYS A 211 0.86 11.40 6.18
N ASN A 212 2.15 11.65 6.35
CA ASN A 212 3.16 11.40 5.32
C ASN A 212 4.12 10.28 5.72
N ILE A 213 4.47 9.46 4.74
CA ILE A 213 5.60 8.54 4.77
C ILE A 213 6.57 8.99 3.67
N TYR A 214 7.72 9.50 4.09
CA TYR A 214 8.80 9.98 3.25
C TYR A 214 9.78 8.83 2.99
N VAL A 215 9.96 8.45 1.73
CA VAL A 215 11.05 7.58 1.29
C VAL A 215 12.29 8.46 1.13
N LEU A 216 13.09 8.56 2.20
CA LEU A 216 14.18 9.53 2.32
C LEU A 216 15.41 9.14 1.48
N GLY A 217 15.65 7.84 1.32
CA GLY A 217 16.80 7.32 0.59
C GLY A 217 16.81 5.80 0.51
N HIS A 218 17.60 5.28 -0.42
CA HIS A 218 17.82 3.86 -0.65
C HIS A 218 19.31 3.63 -0.91
N GLU A 219 19.99 3.02 0.06
CA GLU A 219 21.45 2.89 0.11
C GLU A 219 21.92 1.46 -0.11
N PHE A 220 23.11 1.31 -0.70
CA PHE A 220 23.73 0.03 -1.02
C PHE A 220 25.02 -0.17 -0.23
N PHE A 221 25.12 -1.28 0.50
CA PHE A 221 26.35 -1.68 1.20
C PHE A 221 26.89 -2.96 0.56
N TYR A 222 28.00 -2.84 -0.16
CA TYR A 222 28.55 -3.93 -0.95
C TYR A 222 29.52 -4.80 -0.15
N GLY A 223 29.54 -6.10 -0.46
CA GLY A 223 30.50 -7.04 0.11
C GLY A 223 30.57 -8.31 -0.72
N HIS A 224 31.74 -8.94 -0.75
CA HIS A 224 31.94 -10.14 -1.60
C HIS A 224 31.00 -11.30 -1.24
N ASP A 225 30.68 -11.45 0.05
CA ASP A 225 29.77 -12.48 0.55
C ASP A 225 29.04 -11.95 1.79
N CYS A 226 27.87 -11.35 1.58
CA CYS A 226 27.04 -10.79 2.65
C CYS A 226 26.25 -11.86 3.43
N THR A 227 26.40 -13.15 3.12
CA THR A 227 25.87 -14.23 3.99
C THR A 227 26.69 -14.38 5.27
N LYS A 228 27.91 -13.83 5.30
CA LYS A 228 28.83 -13.85 6.43
C LYS A 228 28.85 -12.51 7.17
N ILE A 229 28.86 -12.56 8.50
CA ILE A 229 28.81 -11.37 9.36
C ILE A 229 30.11 -10.54 9.30
N GLU A 230 31.20 -11.17 8.87
CA GLU A 230 32.52 -10.58 8.69
C GLU A 230 32.62 -9.68 7.44
N SER A 231 31.63 -9.75 6.54
CA SER A 231 31.57 -8.88 5.37
C SER A 231 31.58 -7.40 5.79
N PRO A 232 32.38 -6.53 5.14
CA PRO A 232 32.46 -5.11 5.47
C PRO A 232 31.09 -4.41 5.39
N ALA A 233 30.21 -4.88 4.50
CA ALA A 233 28.84 -4.38 4.35
C ALA A 233 28.06 -4.34 5.67
N TRP A 234 28.21 -5.34 6.54
CA TRP A 234 27.50 -5.37 7.83
C TRP A 234 28.02 -4.32 8.81
N LYS A 235 29.31 -3.99 8.75
CA LYS A 235 29.91 -2.96 9.60
C LYS A 235 29.46 -1.57 9.14
N GLU A 236 29.47 -1.34 7.83
CA GLU A 236 29.00 -0.10 7.22
C GLU A 236 27.51 0.12 7.47
N LEU A 237 26.69 -0.93 7.33
CA LEU A 237 25.27 -0.89 7.64
C LEU A 237 25.01 -0.57 9.12
N ASP A 238 25.77 -1.16 10.07
CA ASP A 238 25.61 -0.83 11.50
C ASP A 238 25.95 0.64 11.77
N GLN A 239 27.02 1.15 11.15
CA GLN A 239 27.40 2.56 11.27
C GLN A 239 26.32 3.47 10.69
N PHE A 240 25.78 3.14 9.52
CA PHE A 240 24.70 3.86 8.88
C PHE A 240 23.42 3.87 9.73
N CYS A 241 22.98 2.71 10.22
CA CYS A 241 21.75 2.61 11.03
C CYS A 241 21.84 3.37 12.35
N ARG A 242 23.06 3.58 12.85
CA ARG A 242 23.36 4.27 14.12
C ARG A 242 23.66 5.75 13.98
N GLN A 243 23.77 6.27 12.76
CA GLN A 243 24.03 7.68 12.55
C GLN A 243 22.83 8.52 13.03
N ASP A 244 23.09 9.80 13.28
CA ASP A 244 22.03 10.76 13.61
C ASP A 244 21.36 11.24 12.32
N PHE A 245 20.10 10.86 12.14
CA PHE A 245 19.23 11.41 11.11
C PHE A 245 18.71 12.76 11.58
N SER A 246 19.01 13.84 10.86
CA SER A 246 18.66 15.19 11.30
C SER A 246 17.77 15.93 10.31
N THR A 247 16.87 16.77 10.82
CA THR A 247 16.04 17.64 10.00
C THR A 247 16.83 18.83 9.47
N VAL A 248 16.22 19.59 8.56
CA VAL A 248 16.72 20.90 8.08
C VAL A 248 17.13 21.86 9.22
N SER A 249 16.52 21.75 10.41
CA SER A 249 16.84 22.60 11.56
C SER A 249 17.91 22.00 12.50
N CYS A 250 18.52 20.88 12.07
CA CYS A 250 19.45 20.03 12.81
C CYS A 250 18.83 19.29 14.02
N ARG A 251 17.50 19.11 14.05
CA ARG A 251 16.87 18.28 15.08
C ARG A 251 17.11 16.81 14.76
N ILE A 252 17.63 16.06 15.73
CA ILE A 252 17.78 14.60 15.60
C ILE A 252 16.40 13.93 15.61
N VAL A 253 16.12 13.15 14.57
CA VAL A 253 14.92 12.33 14.42
C VAL A 253 15.25 10.91 14.90
N PRO A 254 14.47 10.33 15.82
CA PRO A 254 14.81 9.03 16.38
C PRO A 254 14.55 7.90 15.37
N THR A 255 15.55 7.04 15.16
CA THR A 255 15.35 5.72 14.55
C THR A 255 14.59 4.83 15.52
N LEU A 256 13.40 4.38 15.13
CA LEU A 256 12.48 3.63 15.99
C LEU A 256 12.61 2.11 15.81
N ALA A 257 12.83 1.65 14.57
CA ALA A 257 12.98 0.24 14.23
C ALA A 257 13.87 0.07 13.00
N VAL A 258 14.66 -1.00 13.00
CA VAL A 258 15.44 -1.48 11.85
C VAL A 258 15.02 -2.91 11.57
N PHE A 259 14.40 -3.15 10.43
CA PHE A 259 13.97 -4.48 9.99
C PHE A 259 15.00 -5.02 9.00
N VAL A 260 15.48 -6.25 9.22
CA VAL A 260 16.47 -6.89 8.35
C VAL A 260 15.95 -8.24 7.90
N ASP A 261 15.80 -8.43 6.58
CA ASP A 261 15.28 -9.68 6.04
C ASP A 261 16.23 -10.85 6.33
N SER A 262 15.62 -11.94 6.81
CA SER A 262 16.31 -13.18 7.15
C SER A 262 15.82 -14.36 6.31
N SER A 263 15.03 -14.09 5.27
CA SER A 263 14.39 -15.11 4.43
C SER A 263 15.39 -15.87 3.55
N ASN A 264 16.55 -15.28 3.26
CA ASN A 264 17.67 -15.96 2.62
C ASN A 264 18.30 -16.99 3.58
N GLY A 265 18.01 -18.28 3.34
CA GLY A 265 18.38 -19.39 4.23
C GLY A 265 19.87 -19.50 4.56
N ASN A 266 20.75 -18.99 3.69
CA ASN A 266 22.20 -19.01 3.92
C ASN A 266 22.67 -17.87 4.86
N ALA A 267 21.93 -16.77 4.91
CA ALA A 267 22.27 -15.59 5.72
C ALA A 267 21.43 -15.47 7.00
N THR A 268 20.42 -16.33 7.19
CA THR A 268 19.48 -16.26 8.33
C THR A 268 20.19 -16.16 9.69
N ASP A 269 21.24 -16.95 9.90
CA ASP A 269 21.99 -16.95 11.17
C ASP A 269 22.83 -15.68 11.37
N THR A 270 23.40 -15.16 10.28
CA THR A 270 24.12 -13.89 10.26
C THR A 270 23.20 -12.71 10.59
N VAL A 271 22.02 -12.66 9.97
CA VAL A 271 21.01 -11.62 10.22
C VAL A 271 20.55 -11.66 11.67
N LYS A 272 20.31 -12.85 12.23
CA LYS A 272 19.96 -13.01 13.65
C LYS A 272 21.06 -12.48 14.58
N LYS A 273 22.32 -12.82 14.34
CA LYS A 273 23.46 -12.32 15.12
C LYS A 273 23.62 -10.80 15.01
N PHE A 274 23.41 -10.24 13.83
CA PHE A 274 23.46 -8.79 13.60
C PHE A 274 22.36 -8.06 14.38
N THR A 275 21.12 -8.53 14.24
CA THR A 275 19.95 -7.90 14.87
C THR A 275 19.91 -8.07 16.40
N ALA A 276 20.56 -9.10 16.95
CA ALA A 276 20.66 -9.28 18.40
C ALA A 276 21.52 -8.22 19.12
N ARG A 277 22.32 -7.42 18.39
CA ARG A 277 23.20 -6.40 18.97
C ARG A 277 22.44 -5.20 19.56
N TRP A 278 21.27 -4.88 19.01
CA TRP A 278 20.52 -3.69 19.37
C TRP A 278 19.03 -4.00 19.50
N ALA A 279 18.39 -3.47 20.55
CA ALA A 279 16.97 -3.74 20.82
C ALA A 279 16.01 -3.25 19.71
N LYS A 280 16.44 -2.27 18.91
CA LYS A 280 15.67 -1.70 17.80
C LYS A 280 15.79 -2.50 16.51
N TYR A 281 16.73 -3.45 16.45
CA TYR A 281 16.97 -4.24 15.25
C TYR A 281 16.16 -5.53 15.35
N HIS A 282 15.46 -5.87 14.28
CA HIS A 282 14.54 -6.99 14.25
C HIS A 282 14.79 -7.85 13.01
N PRO A 283 15.08 -9.15 13.19
CA PRO A 283 15.09 -10.06 12.06
C PRO A 283 13.64 -10.29 11.63
N ILE A 284 13.40 -10.23 10.32
CA ILE A 284 12.06 -10.38 9.74
C ILE A 284 12.00 -11.54 8.77
N LYS A 285 10.79 -12.03 8.52
CA LYS A 285 10.50 -13.05 7.52
C LYS A 285 9.10 -12.86 6.95
N GLY A 286 8.94 -13.00 5.64
CA GLY A 286 7.63 -12.98 4.98
C GLY A 286 6.73 -14.15 5.41
N SER A 287 5.46 -13.86 5.68
CA SER A 287 4.41 -14.85 5.89
C SER A 287 3.99 -15.49 4.57
N SER A 288 3.75 -16.81 4.57
CA SER A 288 3.09 -17.50 3.46
C SER A 288 1.56 -17.34 3.48
N SER A 289 1.00 -16.85 4.59
CA SER A 289 -0.43 -16.55 4.71
C SER A 289 -0.73 -15.14 4.24
N THR A 290 -1.77 -15.00 3.41
CA THR A 290 -2.31 -13.75 2.88
C THR A 290 -3.37 -13.11 3.80
N THR A 291 -3.85 -13.82 4.81
CA THR A 291 -5.02 -13.43 5.64
C THR A 291 -4.69 -13.32 7.14
N GLY A 292 -3.41 -13.32 7.50
CA GLY A 292 -2.97 -13.16 8.89
C GLY A 292 -2.78 -11.69 9.27
N ASP A 293 -2.51 -11.44 10.55
CA ASP A 293 -2.14 -10.11 11.04
C ASP A 293 -0.95 -9.52 10.27
N LEU A 294 -0.91 -8.19 10.14
CA LEU A 294 0.13 -7.47 9.40
C LEU A 294 1.55 -7.83 9.86
N PHE A 295 1.73 -8.03 11.16
CA PHE A 295 2.94 -8.60 11.73
C PHE A 295 2.63 -9.42 12.98
N LYS A 296 3.41 -10.46 13.22
CA LYS A 296 3.36 -11.25 14.46
C LYS A 296 4.76 -11.64 14.93
N GLN A 297 4.97 -11.62 16.24
CA GLN A 297 6.24 -12.07 16.80
C GLN A 297 6.25 -13.60 16.91
N SER A 298 7.28 -14.23 16.38
CA SER A 298 7.54 -15.67 16.47
C SER A 298 8.89 -15.92 17.13
N THR A 299 9.06 -17.10 17.75
CA THR A 299 10.37 -17.56 18.22
C THR A 299 10.77 -18.79 17.42
N GLN A 300 11.91 -18.74 16.72
CA GLN A 300 12.45 -19.87 15.96
C GLN A 300 13.90 -20.11 16.36
N ALA A 301 14.22 -21.35 16.74
CA ALA A 301 15.55 -21.75 17.20
C ALA A 301 16.11 -20.84 18.31
N GLY A 302 15.26 -20.39 19.24
CA GLY A 302 15.64 -19.52 20.36
C GLY A 302 15.69 -18.01 20.05
N TYR A 303 15.51 -17.60 18.79
CA TYR A 303 15.53 -16.19 18.39
C TYR A 303 14.13 -15.65 18.12
N LYS A 304 13.87 -14.43 18.58
CA LYS A 304 12.63 -13.69 18.28
C LYS A 304 12.75 -13.06 16.89
N LEU A 305 11.77 -13.30 16.03
CA LEU A 305 11.64 -12.67 14.71
C LEU A 305 10.22 -12.13 14.49
N GLN A 306 10.09 -11.16 13.59
CA GLN A 306 8.78 -10.68 13.15
C GLN A 306 8.39 -11.38 11.83
N ILE A 307 7.25 -12.07 11.85
CA ILE A 307 6.64 -12.62 10.64
C ILE A 307 5.70 -11.57 10.05
N LEU A 308 5.91 -11.16 8.80
CA LEU A 308 5.23 -10.02 8.18
C LEU A 308 4.23 -10.48 7.11
N ASN A 309 3.02 -9.94 7.10
CA ASN A 309 2.07 -10.12 5.99
C ASN A 309 2.43 -9.18 4.84
N VAL A 310 3.47 -9.56 4.10
CA VAL A 310 3.98 -8.78 2.96
C VAL A 310 2.94 -8.62 1.84
N HIS A 311 2.01 -9.57 1.71
CA HIS A 311 0.97 -9.52 0.68
C HIS A 311 -0.04 -8.40 0.92
N GLU A 312 -0.50 -8.26 2.16
CA GLU A 312 -1.41 -7.17 2.56
C GLU A 312 -0.74 -5.81 2.38
N GLN A 313 0.53 -5.69 2.80
CA GLN A 313 1.26 -4.43 2.66
C GLN A 313 1.55 -4.08 1.18
N LYS A 314 1.87 -5.06 0.32
CA LYS A 314 2.01 -4.85 -1.14
C LYS A 314 0.72 -4.33 -1.76
N ASN A 315 -0.44 -4.86 -1.34
CA ASN A 315 -1.74 -4.32 -1.75
C ASN A 315 -1.96 -2.88 -1.29
N ALA A 316 -1.61 -2.56 -0.03
CA ALA A 316 -1.73 -1.21 0.50
C ALA A 316 -0.83 -0.22 -0.24
N ILE A 317 0.43 -0.57 -0.50
CA ILE A 317 1.36 0.24 -1.30
C ILE A 317 0.80 0.45 -2.70
N ARG A 318 0.32 -0.61 -3.36
CA ARG A 318 -0.26 -0.49 -4.71
C ARG A 318 -1.42 0.50 -4.75
N LYS A 319 -2.30 0.48 -3.75
CA LYS A 319 -3.39 1.46 -3.61
C LYS A 319 -2.88 2.89 -3.44
N LEU A 320 -1.90 3.09 -2.57
CA LEU A 320 -1.33 4.42 -2.32
C LEU A 320 -0.65 4.98 -3.57
N LEU A 321 0.10 4.16 -4.29
CA LEU A 321 0.73 4.54 -5.56
C LEU A 321 -0.31 4.86 -6.63
N ASN A 322 -1.36 4.06 -6.78
CA ASN A 322 -2.46 4.37 -7.71
C ASN A 322 -3.15 5.68 -7.34
N LEU A 323 -3.41 5.92 -6.04
CA LEU A 323 -4.08 7.13 -5.56
C LEU A 323 -3.23 8.38 -5.80
N MET A 324 -1.91 8.31 -5.65
CA MET A 324 -0.98 9.39 -6.02
C MET A 324 -1.10 9.82 -7.49
N LEU A 325 -1.44 8.88 -8.38
CA LEU A 325 -1.58 9.15 -9.82
C LEU A 325 -2.95 9.75 -10.19
N THR A 326 -3.85 9.92 -9.21
CA THR A 326 -5.18 10.52 -9.42
C THR A 326 -5.25 11.94 -8.88
N GLU A 327 -6.22 12.72 -9.38
CA GLU A 327 -6.51 14.08 -8.88
C GLU A 327 -6.90 14.12 -7.38
N GLN A 328 -7.28 12.97 -6.80
CA GLN A 328 -7.67 12.83 -5.40
C GLN A 328 -6.51 12.43 -4.48
N GLY A 329 -5.27 12.37 -4.98
CA GLY A 329 -4.08 11.98 -4.21
C GLY A 329 -3.91 12.74 -2.89
N ASP A 330 -4.32 14.01 -2.86
CA ASP A 330 -4.19 14.87 -1.69
C ASP A 330 -5.14 14.53 -0.53
N GLN A 331 -6.21 13.81 -0.83
CA GLN A 331 -7.22 13.38 0.14
C GLN A 331 -6.90 12.02 0.77
N ALA A 332 -5.77 11.41 0.39
CA ALA A 332 -5.34 10.15 0.98
C ALA A 332 -5.11 10.30 2.51
N PRO A 333 -5.60 9.35 3.33
CA PRO A 333 -5.36 9.39 4.78
C PRO A 333 -3.87 9.24 5.12
N VAL A 334 -3.11 8.56 4.26
CA VAL A 334 -1.66 8.45 4.31
C VAL A 334 -1.11 8.73 2.91
N GLN A 335 -0.05 9.53 2.82
CA GLN A 335 0.61 9.92 1.57
C GLN A 335 2.03 9.35 1.52
N LEU A 336 2.36 8.66 0.43
CA LEU A 336 3.74 8.29 0.12
C LEU A 336 4.40 9.46 -0.62
N ARG A 337 5.60 9.82 -0.19
CA ARG A 337 6.40 10.88 -0.82
C ARG A 337 7.80 10.33 -1.10
N PHE A 338 8.36 10.63 -2.27
CA PHE A 338 9.62 10.04 -2.73
C PHE A 338 10.68 11.11 -2.95
N SER A 339 11.86 10.94 -2.36
CA SER A 339 13.01 11.81 -2.62
C SER A 339 13.47 11.70 -4.08
N SER A 340 13.89 12.81 -4.68
CA SER A 340 14.53 12.83 -5.99
C SER A 340 15.85 12.06 -6.02
N THR A 341 16.51 11.89 -4.88
CA THR A 341 17.80 11.20 -4.74
C THR A 341 17.70 9.68 -4.80
N LEU A 342 16.50 9.10 -4.95
CA LEU A 342 16.34 7.65 -5.08
C LEU A 342 17.00 7.12 -6.36
N PRO A 343 17.40 5.84 -6.41
CA PRO A 343 17.92 5.23 -7.62
C PRO A 343 16.95 5.35 -8.81
N SER A 344 17.47 5.43 -10.03
CA SER A 344 16.64 5.59 -11.24
C SER A 344 15.75 4.38 -11.52
N ASP A 345 16.13 3.19 -11.05
CA ASP A 345 15.35 1.95 -11.20
C ASP A 345 14.37 1.73 -10.03
N TYR A 346 14.26 2.67 -9.09
CA TYR A 346 13.45 2.48 -7.88
C TYR A 346 11.98 2.21 -8.20
N PHE A 347 11.35 3.03 -9.05
CA PHE A 347 9.94 2.84 -9.43
C PHE A 347 9.73 1.65 -10.38
N GLU A 348 10.71 1.30 -11.20
CA GLU A 348 10.70 0.05 -11.97
C GLU A 348 10.58 -1.15 -11.03
N GLN A 349 11.41 -1.18 -9.97
CA GLN A 349 11.36 -2.22 -8.94
C GLN A 349 10.06 -2.21 -8.14
N LEU A 350 9.48 -1.05 -7.82
CA LEU A 350 8.14 -0.97 -7.17
C LEU A 350 7.03 -1.62 -8.03
N SER A 351 7.20 -1.61 -9.34
CA SER A 351 6.26 -2.20 -10.31
C SER A 351 6.63 -3.62 -10.77
N ALA A 352 7.72 -4.20 -10.23
CA ALA A 352 8.32 -5.42 -10.73
C ALA A 352 7.49 -6.69 -10.48
N GLU A 353 6.51 -6.63 -9.58
CA GLU A 353 5.60 -7.74 -9.27
C GLU A 353 4.19 -7.51 -9.82
N GLU A 354 3.49 -8.60 -10.12
CA GLU A 354 2.10 -8.65 -10.52
C GLU A 354 1.34 -9.72 -9.72
N LEU A 355 0.05 -9.49 -9.45
CA LEU A 355 -0.80 -10.48 -8.80
C LEU A 355 -1.18 -11.57 -9.80
N LYS A 356 -0.77 -12.80 -9.49
CA LYS A 356 -1.15 -13.99 -10.25
C LYS A 356 -1.97 -14.95 -9.40
N PRO A 357 -3.00 -15.59 -9.97
CA PRO A 357 -3.69 -16.68 -9.29
C PRO A 357 -2.77 -17.89 -9.16
N THR A 358 -2.63 -18.45 -7.96
CA THR A 358 -1.89 -19.68 -7.70
C THR A 358 -2.58 -20.44 -6.57
N GLY A 359 -2.98 -21.68 -6.81
CA GLY A 359 -3.58 -22.54 -5.78
C GLY A 359 -4.85 -21.97 -5.13
N GLY A 360 -5.68 -21.25 -5.90
CA GLY A 360 -6.90 -20.65 -5.37
C GLY A 360 -6.68 -19.42 -4.48
N LYS A 361 -5.51 -18.77 -4.56
CA LYS A 361 -5.23 -17.45 -3.96
C LYS A 361 -4.53 -16.53 -4.97
N LEU A 362 -4.70 -15.21 -4.84
CA LEU A 362 -3.83 -14.26 -5.54
C LEU A 362 -2.53 -14.12 -4.76
N VAL A 363 -1.42 -14.25 -5.48
CA VAL A 363 -0.08 -14.14 -4.91
C VAL A 363 0.72 -13.19 -5.79
N TRP A 364 1.43 -12.26 -5.16
CA TRP A 364 2.38 -11.39 -5.83
C TRP A 364 3.55 -12.21 -6.37
N ARG A 365 3.87 -12.04 -7.65
CA ARG A 365 4.95 -12.72 -8.36
C ARG A 365 5.70 -11.73 -9.23
N LEU A 366 7.01 -11.87 -9.32
CA LEU A 366 7.83 -11.12 -10.27
C LEU A 366 7.29 -11.27 -11.70
N LYS A 367 7.19 -10.13 -12.40
CA LYS A 367 6.84 -10.06 -13.83
C LYS A 367 7.92 -10.76 -14.65
N LYS A 368 7.52 -11.33 -15.79
CA LYS A 368 8.47 -12.00 -16.69
C LYS A 368 9.50 -10.99 -17.21
N GLY A 369 10.78 -11.29 -17.04
CA GLY A 369 11.88 -10.42 -17.48
C GLY A 369 12.41 -9.47 -16.41
N GLN A 370 11.65 -9.24 -15.33
CA GLN A 370 12.13 -8.52 -14.16
C GLN A 370 13.05 -9.41 -13.31
N LYS A 371 14.14 -8.83 -12.84
CA LYS A 371 15.17 -9.54 -12.06
C LYS A 371 15.32 -9.01 -10.63
N ARG A 372 14.84 -7.80 -10.37
CA ARG A 372 15.04 -7.05 -9.13
C ARG A 372 13.71 -6.53 -8.60
N ASN A 373 13.53 -6.60 -7.30
CA ASN A 373 12.34 -6.15 -6.56
C ASN A 373 12.70 -5.71 -5.13
N GLU A 374 13.98 -5.58 -4.81
CA GLU A 374 14.49 -5.33 -3.46
C GLU A 374 14.01 -3.98 -2.91
N ALA A 375 13.84 -2.96 -3.77
CA ALA A 375 13.25 -1.68 -3.38
C ALA A 375 11.78 -1.81 -2.93
N LEU A 376 10.98 -2.64 -3.61
CA LEU A 376 9.59 -2.92 -3.23
C LEU A 376 9.55 -3.65 -1.88
N ASP A 377 10.39 -4.68 -1.73
CA ASP A 377 10.45 -5.46 -0.51
C ASP A 377 10.92 -4.60 0.68
N CYS A 378 11.95 -3.75 0.50
CA CYS A 378 12.36 -2.78 1.51
C CYS A 378 11.24 -1.78 1.88
N LEU A 379 10.52 -1.24 0.90
CA LEU A 379 9.40 -0.32 1.16
C LEU A 379 8.31 -1.01 1.97
N VAL A 380 7.97 -2.26 1.61
CA VAL A 380 7.03 -3.11 2.35
C VAL A 380 7.47 -3.28 3.79
N TYR A 381 8.72 -3.70 4.01
CA TYR A 381 9.25 -3.93 5.37
C TYR A 381 9.28 -2.64 6.19
N GLY A 382 9.68 -1.52 5.56
CA GLY A 382 9.77 -0.22 6.22
C GLY A 382 8.40 0.29 6.65
N MET A 383 7.39 0.18 5.79
CA MET A 383 6.03 0.58 6.17
C MET A 383 5.45 -0.29 7.29
N ILE A 384 5.71 -1.61 7.28
CA ILE A 384 5.31 -2.46 8.41
C ILE A 384 6.09 -2.09 9.67
N ALA A 385 7.37 -1.71 9.56
CA ALA A 385 8.17 -1.22 10.67
C ALA A 385 7.59 0.07 11.29
N VAL A 386 7.01 0.96 10.49
CA VAL A 386 6.30 2.16 10.97
C VAL A 386 5.11 1.75 11.83
N VAL A 387 4.26 0.83 11.37
CA VAL A 387 3.10 0.34 12.12
C VAL A 387 3.55 -0.40 13.40
N TYR A 388 4.60 -1.22 13.30
CA TYR A 388 5.22 -1.88 14.45
C TYR A 388 5.69 -0.88 15.50
N ALA A 389 6.44 0.14 15.09
CA ALA A 389 6.96 1.17 15.99
C ALA A 389 5.83 1.91 16.70
N GLN A 390 4.76 2.26 15.97
CA GLN A 390 3.55 2.86 16.55
C GLN A 390 2.89 1.94 17.57
N SER A 391 2.78 0.64 17.28
CA SER A 391 2.19 -0.34 18.22
C SER A 391 2.95 -0.42 19.55
N LYS A 392 4.29 -0.26 19.52
CA LYS A 392 5.13 -0.26 20.73
C LYS A 392 4.99 1.01 21.56
N LEU A 393 4.54 2.11 20.96
CA LEU A 393 4.27 3.36 21.67
C LEU A 393 2.89 3.37 22.35
N GLY A 394 2.01 2.40 22.05
CA GLY A 394 0.70 2.23 22.71
C GLY A 394 -0.42 3.06 22.08
N THR A 395 -1.38 3.51 22.88
CA THR A 395 -2.67 4.05 22.41
C THR A 395 -2.61 5.41 21.71
N GLN A 396 -1.61 6.24 21.96
CA GLN A 396 -1.44 7.55 21.31
C GLN A 396 0.00 7.74 20.82
N PRO A 397 0.41 7.01 19.76
CA PRO A 397 1.80 6.99 19.31
C PRO A 397 2.28 8.38 18.86
N PHE A 398 1.49 9.06 18.04
CA PHE A 398 1.84 10.39 17.51
C PHE A 398 1.93 11.46 18.59
N ARG A 399 1.08 11.40 19.63
CA ARG A 399 1.20 12.32 20.77
C ARG A 399 2.56 12.18 21.45
N LYS A 400 2.98 10.94 21.76
CA LYS A 400 4.27 10.68 22.40
C LYS A 400 5.44 11.12 21.52
N LEU A 401 5.35 10.93 20.20
CA LEU A 401 6.37 11.39 19.27
C LEU A 401 6.42 12.92 19.19
N ARG A 402 5.27 13.62 19.22
CA ARG A 402 5.23 15.08 19.30
C ARG A 402 5.82 15.62 20.59
N GLU A 403 5.53 14.98 21.73
CA GLU A 403 6.13 15.34 23.02
C GLU A 403 7.65 15.13 23.00
N HIS A 404 8.14 14.04 22.39
CA HIS A 404 9.58 13.82 22.19
C HIS A 404 10.20 14.89 21.29
N LYS A 405 9.55 15.23 20.16
CA LYS A 405 9.98 16.29 19.26
C LYS A 405 10.06 17.65 19.97
N ALA A 406 9.06 17.99 20.80
CA ALA A 406 9.05 19.24 21.57
C ALA A 406 10.24 19.33 22.54
N LYS A 407 10.50 18.26 23.31
CA LYS A 407 11.65 18.19 24.22
C LYS A 407 13.00 18.28 23.49
N ALA A 408 13.11 17.63 22.33
CA ALA A 408 14.32 17.70 21.51
C ALA A 408 14.57 19.13 21.01
N ASN A 409 13.52 19.83 20.57
CA ASN A 409 13.62 21.23 20.14
C ASN A 409 14.02 22.17 21.27
N GLU A 410 13.54 21.95 22.50
CA GLU A 410 13.98 22.73 23.66
C GLU A 410 15.48 22.54 23.90
N ASN A 411 15.97 21.30 23.90
CA ASN A 411 17.41 21.02 24.09
C ASN A 411 18.28 21.64 22.98
N THR A 412 17.83 21.62 21.72
CA THR A 412 18.55 22.27 20.61
C THR A 412 18.51 23.80 20.70
N LYS A 413 17.44 24.40 21.24
CA LYS A 413 17.37 25.84 21.50
C LYS A 413 18.30 26.25 22.64
N TYR A 414 18.30 25.53 23.76
CA TYR A 414 19.21 25.82 24.87
C TYR A 414 20.68 25.64 24.51
N SER A 415 21.04 24.67 23.65
CA SER A 415 22.41 24.52 23.16
C SER A 415 22.83 25.63 22.19
N LYS A 416 21.90 26.19 21.39
CA LYS A 416 22.16 27.35 20.52
C LYS A 416 22.21 28.67 21.31
N GLU A 417 21.39 28.84 22.35
CA GLU A 417 21.37 30.03 23.21
C GLU A 417 22.56 30.09 24.17
N ALA A 418 23.07 28.94 24.64
CA ALA A 418 24.26 28.88 25.49
C ALA A 418 25.57 29.30 24.79
N ILE A 419 25.58 29.39 23.45
CA ILE A 419 26.77 29.81 22.67
C ILE A 419 26.85 31.35 22.56
N ASN A 420 25.75 32.08 22.85
CA ASN A 420 25.69 33.55 22.76
C ASN A 420 25.70 34.26 24.13
N LYS A 421 26.44 33.74 25.11
CA LYS A 421 26.89 34.55 26.25
C LYS A 421 28.41 34.61 26.25
N ASN A 422 28.94 35.82 26.15
CA ASN A 422 30.34 36.10 26.48
C ASN A 422 30.51 35.80 27.97
N GLU A 423 31.21 34.71 28.31
CA GLU A 423 31.77 34.54 29.64
C GLU A 423 32.98 35.47 29.76
N GLU A 424 32.89 36.46 30.65
CA GLU A 424 34.05 37.26 31.05
C GLU A 424 35.07 36.37 31.78
N PRO A 425 36.38 36.57 31.56
CA PRO A 425 37.40 35.73 32.16
C PRO A 425 37.48 35.95 33.67
N THR A 426 37.13 34.92 34.44
CA THR A 426 37.35 34.87 35.89
C THR A 426 38.85 34.94 36.23
N PRO A 427 39.30 35.81 37.16
CA PRO A 427 40.70 35.89 37.52
C PRO A 427 41.15 34.65 38.32
N THR A 428 42.36 34.20 38.01
CA THR A 428 43.02 33.02 38.57
C THR A 428 43.40 33.25 40.03
N THR A 429 42.75 32.56 40.97
CA THR A 429 43.21 32.50 42.37
C THR A 429 44.22 31.37 42.56
N THR A 430 45.46 31.75 42.82
CA THR A 430 46.57 30.89 43.28
C THR A 430 46.23 30.16 44.58
N LYS A 431 46.39 28.83 44.60
CA LYS A 431 46.29 28.01 45.82
C LYS A 431 47.60 28.06 46.64
N PRO A 432 47.56 28.21 47.97
CA PRO A 432 48.75 28.09 48.81
C PRO A 432 49.12 26.62 49.09
N ALA A 433 50.43 26.40 49.26
CA ALA A 433 51.07 25.10 49.47
C ALA A 433 50.63 24.41 50.78
N LYS A 434 50.37 23.09 50.70
CA LYS A 434 50.04 22.25 51.87
C LYS A 434 51.28 21.98 52.72
N ARG A 435 51.25 22.42 53.98
CA ARG A 435 52.17 22.01 55.04
C ARG A 435 51.84 20.60 55.53
N ARG A 436 52.88 19.76 55.65
CA ARG A 436 52.84 18.40 56.19
C ARG A 436 53.03 18.46 57.71
N ARG A 437 52.17 17.80 58.50
CA ARG A 437 52.44 17.43 59.90
C ARG A 437 51.80 16.09 60.27
N SER A 438 52.50 15.41 61.15
CA SER A 438 52.50 14.00 61.54
C SER A 438 51.71 13.66 62.81
N GLY A 439 51.30 12.40 62.92
CA GLY A 439 50.99 11.64 64.15
C GLY A 439 49.49 11.42 64.41
N MET A 440 48.97 10.33 64.99
CA MET A 440 49.51 9.03 65.48
C MET A 440 48.31 8.17 65.97
N GLY A 441 48.26 6.86 65.66
CA GLY A 441 47.46 5.80 66.34
C GLY A 441 45.92 5.81 66.12
N SER A 442 45.17 4.70 66.08
CA SER A 442 45.39 3.31 66.50
C SER A 442 44.43 2.32 65.80
N ASN A 443 44.90 1.09 65.57
CA ASN A 443 44.16 -0.09 65.10
C ASN A 443 43.01 -0.53 66.02
N TRP A 444 41.97 -1.15 65.44
CA TRP A 444 41.27 -2.32 66.03
C TRP A 444 40.60 -3.19 64.92
N PHE A 445 40.56 -4.50 65.14
CA PHE A 445 40.56 -5.63 64.19
C PHE A 445 39.18 -6.26 63.87
N GLY A 446 39.16 -7.04 62.77
CA GLY A 446 38.52 -8.36 62.68
C GLY A 446 37.24 -8.39 61.82
N LYS A 447 37.04 -9.31 60.87
CA LYS A 447 37.69 -10.57 60.49
C LYS A 447 37.44 -10.81 59.00
#